data_AF-A0A1Y6CEP9-F1
#
_entry.id   AF-A0A1Y6CEP9-F1
#
_cell.length_a   1.000
_cell.length_b   1.000
_cell.length_c   1.000
_cell.angle_alpha   90.00
_cell.angle_beta   90.00
_cell.angle_gamma   90.00
#
_symmetry.space_group_name_H-M   'P 1'
#
loop_
_entity.id
_entity.type
_entity.pdbx_description
1 polymer ?
#
loop_
_entity_poly.entity_id
_entity_poly.type
_entity_poly.pdbx_seq_one_letter_code
_entity_poly.pdbx_strand_id
1 'polypeptide(L)'
;MSLLNNKRSAIYLVLFTVQAFFAQAFAEPRLNGLSIHSELGKERFIAGLSVTTLSSQPRDILIAQEDKRIQVRILAERLSARSFKRMWIEGMAINASSSELTDNAQNMADFSNLLKIRLVAGDIFTVDRRGDSVYMILNGTTLGEVADTAFFDLLLRTWIGPVPLSSDFRSGLLAAGNIEAGLLARFDGTYPSEERIAAVERNAGSSPTPRPAIAATAPAAAAIASEAQIDAPAPPPVTAPQPDLASSAPISSETPELTQIEAPQAPETEAAVPATPEPTAPPKASVTQQALLDDDFFEEDEDDLEFTAEGLLKQQLYISNLKRYSQKYLSYPQRAIDRNWQGTVRLSITIDREGKLQDVVVIEKAKHASLNKAAVKATKKASPFPPMPEEIRGEQFAFTLPVVFQLRESKKK
;
A
#
# COMPACT_ATOMS: atom_id res chain seq x y z
N MET A 1 79.05 -29.05 47.68
CA MET A 1 78.34 -27.77 47.51
C MET A 1 78.43 -27.41 46.03
N SER A 2 77.27 -27.25 45.40
CA SER A 2 77.01 -26.65 44.08
C SER A 2 77.70 -27.27 42.85
N LEU A 3 76.90 -27.88 41.96
CA LEU A 3 76.61 -27.38 40.61
C LEU A 3 76.17 -28.52 39.66
N LEU A 4 75.11 -28.21 38.92
CA LEU A 4 74.79 -28.61 37.55
C LEU A 4 74.19 -29.99 37.24
N ASN A 5 73.06 -29.88 36.51
CA ASN A 5 72.65 -30.67 35.34
C ASN A 5 72.18 -32.12 35.57
N ASN A 6 71.13 -32.65 34.94
CA ASN A 6 70.39 -32.20 33.74
C ASN A 6 69.08 -33.02 33.61
N LYS A 7 68.01 -32.32 33.18
CA LYS A 7 66.99 -32.70 32.16
C LYS A 7 66.05 -33.92 32.33
N ARG A 8 64.77 -33.59 32.08
CA ARG A 8 63.69 -34.25 31.26
C ARG A 8 62.41 -34.37 32.11
N SER A 9 61.19 -34.07 31.68
CA SER A 9 60.58 -33.55 30.45
C SER A 9 59.12 -33.25 30.81
N ALA A 10 58.52 -32.16 30.35
CA ALA A 10 57.06 -32.02 30.35
C ALA A 10 56.64 -31.23 29.10
N ILE A 11 56.07 -31.97 28.17
CA ILE A 11 55.41 -31.48 26.96
C ILE A 11 54.05 -30.92 27.39
N TYR A 12 53.80 -29.63 27.17
CA TYR A 12 52.45 -29.07 27.21
C TYR A 12 52.05 -28.66 25.79
N LEU A 13 51.09 -29.42 25.27
CA LEU A 13 50.40 -29.21 24.00
C LEU A 13 49.38 -28.08 24.22
N VAL A 14 49.66 -26.89 23.68
CA VAL A 14 48.69 -25.78 23.69
C VAL A 14 47.74 -25.97 22.52
N LEU A 15 46.52 -26.39 22.82
CA LEU A 15 45.42 -26.44 21.86
C LEU A 15 44.87 -25.02 21.69
N PHE A 16 45.15 -24.38 20.55
CA PHE A 16 44.55 -23.10 20.18
C PHE A 16 43.20 -23.38 19.53
N THR A 17 42.12 -23.28 20.31
CA THR A 17 40.74 -23.24 19.77
C THR A 17 40.50 -21.89 19.13
N VAL A 18 40.57 -21.84 17.80
CA VAL A 18 40.08 -20.70 17.01
C VAL A 18 38.55 -20.73 17.05
N GLN A 19 37.95 -19.84 17.84
CA GLN A 19 36.53 -19.55 17.78
C GLN A 19 36.26 -18.76 16.49
N ALA A 20 35.85 -19.47 15.44
CA ALA A 20 35.35 -18.84 14.23
C ALA A 20 34.00 -18.17 14.56
N PHE A 21 33.99 -16.84 14.65
CA PHE A 21 32.77 -16.06 14.51
C PHE A 21 32.26 -16.27 13.08
N PHE A 22 31.30 -17.17 12.89
CA PHE A 22 30.50 -17.21 11.67
C PHE A 22 29.63 -15.95 11.68
N ALA A 23 30.10 -14.90 11.02
CA ALA A 23 29.19 -13.89 10.52
C ALA A 23 28.24 -14.61 9.54
N GLN A 24 26.96 -14.70 9.89
CA GLN A 24 25.94 -15.12 8.93
C GLN A 24 25.95 -14.07 7.81
N ALA A 25 26.64 -14.36 6.71
CA ALA A 25 26.45 -13.62 5.48
C ALA A 25 25.07 -14.02 4.94
N PHE A 26 24.05 -13.22 5.24
CA PHE A 26 22.77 -13.34 4.56
C PHE A 26 23.02 -13.08 3.07
N ALA A 27 22.58 -14.00 2.22
CA ALA A 27 22.72 -13.83 0.78
C ALA A 27 21.89 -12.63 0.34
N GLU A 28 22.47 -11.74 -0.46
CA GLU A 28 21.80 -10.52 -0.89
C GLU A 28 20.51 -10.85 -1.67
N PRO A 29 19.37 -10.23 -1.33
CA PRO A 29 18.11 -10.47 -2.02
C PRO A 29 18.23 -10.21 -3.53
N ARG A 30 17.74 -11.16 -4.33
CA ARG A 30 17.71 -11.07 -5.79
C ARG A 30 16.33 -10.73 -6.28
N LEU A 31 16.26 -10.07 -7.42
CA LEU A 31 14.99 -9.65 -8.00
C LEU A 31 14.12 -10.87 -8.38
N ASN A 32 13.00 -11.04 -7.68
CA ASN A 32 12.02 -12.09 -7.93
C ASN A 32 11.11 -11.74 -9.10
N GLY A 33 10.72 -10.48 -9.20
CA GLY A 33 9.76 -10.04 -10.19
C GLY A 33 9.60 -8.53 -10.20
N LEU A 34 9.11 -8.03 -11.34
CA LEU A 34 8.76 -6.64 -11.57
C LEU A 34 7.33 -6.54 -12.07
N SER A 35 6.64 -5.47 -11.70
CA SER A 35 5.38 -5.13 -12.37
C SER A 35 5.09 -3.64 -12.34
N ILE A 36 4.42 -3.17 -13.39
CA ILE A 36 3.87 -1.83 -13.47
C ILE A 36 2.53 -1.79 -12.75
N HIS A 37 2.32 -0.80 -11.89
CA HIS A 37 1.00 -0.45 -11.39
C HIS A 37 0.45 0.73 -12.20
N SER A 38 -0.76 0.55 -12.74
CA SER A 38 -1.47 1.60 -13.48
C SER A 38 -2.82 1.86 -12.85
N GLU A 39 -3.25 3.11 -12.90
CA GLU A 39 -4.56 3.56 -12.43
C GLU A 39 -5.18 4.46 -13.49
N LEU A 40 -6.43 4.18 -13.87
CA LEU A 40 -7.14 4.92 -14.93
C LEU A 40 -6.36 5.03 -16.25
N GLY A 41 -5.60 3.97 -16.60
CA GLY A 41 -4.79 3.90 -17.82
C GLY A 41 -3.47 4.67 -17.77
N LYS A 42 -3.12 5.26 -16.62
CA LYS A 42 -1.83 5.93 -16.42
C LYS A 42 -0.92 5.06 -15.56
N GLU A 43 0.30 4.82 -16.04
CA GLU A 43 1.33 4.16 -15.24
C GLU A 43 1.72 5.06 -14.06
N ARG A 44 1.63 4.52 -12.83
CA ARG A 44 1.92 5.27 -11.60
C ARG A 44 3.33 4.98 -11.10
N PHE A 45 3.71 3.70 -11.06
CA PHE A 45 5.02 3.24 -10.62
C PHE A 45 5.36 1.83 -11.16
N ILE A 46 6.65 1.49 -11.12
CA ILE A 46 7.14 0.12 -11.27
C ILE A 46 7.50 -0.42 -9.90
N ALA A 47 6.93 -1.55 -9.52
CA ALA A 47 7.29 -2.27 -8.30
C ALA A 47 8.29 -3.38 -8.62
N GLY A 48 9.25 -3.56 -7.71
CA GLY A 48 10.14 -4.71 -7.68
C GLY A 48 10.09 -5.41 -6.34
N LEU A 49 10.05 -6.75 -6.39
CA LEU A 49 10.15 -7.62 -5.24
C LEU A 49 11.47 -8.37 -5.33
N SER A 50 12.33 -8.22 -4.32
CA SER A 50 13.56 -8.99 -4.19
C SER A 50 13.48 -9.91 -2.98
N VAL A 51 13.96 -11.14 -3.15
CA VAL A 51 13.93 -12.23 -2.17
C VAL A 51 15.22 -13.02 -2.27
N THR A 52 15.61 -13.71 -1.20
CA THR A 52 16.80 -14.56 -1.23
C THR A 52 16.52 -15.85 -1.99
N THR A 53 15.33 -16.44 -1.77
CA THR A 53 14.88 -17.68 -2.41
C THR A 53 13.82 -17.37 -3.46
N LEU A 54 14.21 -17.36 -4.74
CA LEU A 54 13.30 -17.07 -5.84
C LEU A 54 12.11 -18.04 -5.86
N SER A 55 10.90 -17.51 -6.02
CA SER A 55 9.68 -18.32 -6.09
C SER A 55 8.57 -17.63 -6.88
N SER A 56 7.73 -18.44 -7.52
CA SER A 56 6.47 -18.01 -8.14
C SER A 56 5.27 -18.24 -7.23
N GLN A 57 5.49 -18.85 -6.07
CA GLN A 57 4.44 -19.15 -5.10
C GLN A 57 4.42 -18.07 -4.01
N PRO A 58 3.32 -17.32 -3.88
CA PRO A 58 3.27 -16.23 -2.90
C PRO A 58 3.36 -16.72 -1.47
N ARG A 59 2.86 -17.94 -1.17
CA ARG A 59 2.97 -18.52 0.18
C ARG A 59 4.42 -18.72 0.58
N ASP A 60 5.25 -19.25 -0.31
CA ASP A 60 6.66 -19.55 -0.04
C ASP A 60 7.41 -18.26 0.33
N ILE A 61 7.17 -17.19 -0.45
CA ILE A 61 7.76 -15.87 -0.19
C ILE A 61 7.27 -15.29 1.13
N LEU A 62 5.96 -15.37 1.43
CA LEU A 62 5.39 -14.75 2.63
C LEU A 62 5.85 -15.43 3.93
N ILE A 63 6.04 -16.75 3.94
CA ILE A 63 6.44 -17.48 5.16
C ILE A 63 7.95 -17.52 5.38
N ALA A 64 8.74 -17.32 4.32
CA ALA A 64 10.20 -17.36 4.40
C ALA A 64 10.73 -16.31 5.38
N GLN A 65 11.52 -16.73 6.36
CA GLN A 65 12.21 -15.84 7.31
C GLN A 65 13.58 -15.49 6.74
N GLU A 66 13.58 -14.66 5.71
CA GLU A 66 14.76 -14.23 4.98
C GLU A 66 14.72 -12.72 4.72
N ASP A 67 15.86 -12.16 4.31
CA ASP A 67 15.93 -10.79 3.84
C ASP A 67 15.09 -10.63 2.56
N LYS A 68 14.28 -9.58 2.53
CA LYS A 68 13.34 -9.27 1.45
C LYS A 68 13.30 -7.77 1.24
N ARG A 69 13.10 -7.36 -0.01
CA ARG A 69 13.01 -5.94 -0.37
C ARG A 69 11.83 -5.69 -1.29
N ILE A 70 11.03 -4.69 -0.93
CA ILE A 70 10.06 -4.06 -1.82
C ILE A 70 10.68 -2.76 -2.31
N GLN A 71 10.68 -2.52 -3.62
CA GLN A 71 11.06 -1.24 -4.20
C GLN A 71 9.94 -0.72 -5.10
N VAL A 72 9.62 0.56 -4.98
CA VAL A 72 8.67 1.30 -5.80
C VAL A 72 9.43 2.41 -6.51
N ARG A 73 9.46 2.36 -7.84
CA ARG A 73 10.04 3.41 -8.68
C ARG A 73 8.94 4.23 -9.32
N ILE A 74 8.87 5.51 -8.97
CA ILE A 74 7.76 6.39 -9.32
C ILE A 74 7.87 6.82 -10.79
N LEU A 75 6.80 6.61 -11.56
CA LEU A 75 6.70 7.02 -12.97
C LEU A 75 5.83 8.25 -13.16
N ALA A 76 4.84 8.44 -12.28
CA ALA A 76 3.95 9.59 -12.33
C ALA A 76 4.69 10.89 -12.05
N GLU A 77 4.40 11.95 -12.82
CA GLU A 77 4.93 13.30 -12.57
C GLU A 77 4.67 13.76 -11.12
N ARG A 78 3.45 13.49 -10.63
CA ARG A 78 3.08 13.69 -9.23
C ARG A 78 2.28 12.47 -8.73
N LEU A 79 2.72 11.93 -7.60
CA LEU A 79 1.99 10.96 -6.79
C LEU A 79 1.86 11.52 -5.37
N SER A 80 0.63 11.80 -4.95
CA SER A 80 0.40 12.38 -3.64
C SER A 80 0.72 11.41 -2.51
N ALA A 81 1.25 11.95 -1.40
CA ALA A 81 1.51 11.20 -0.19
C ALA A 81 0.21 10.54 0.31
N ARG A 82 -0.90 11.28 0.27
CA ARG A 82 -2.22 10.76 0.64
C ARG A 82 -2.65 9.54 -0.17
N SER A 83 -2.52 9.60 -1.50
CA SER A 83 -2.89 8.46 -2.35
C SER A 83 -1.97 7.26 -2.15
N PHE A 84 -0.68 7.51 -1.94
CA PHE A 84 0.31 6.47 -1.69
C PHE A 84 0.09 5.77 -0.34
N LYS A 85 -0.15 6.52 0.74
CA LYS A 85 -0.51 5.97 2.07
C LYS A 85 -1.79 5.15 2.00
N ARG A 86 -2.84 5.70 1.37
CA ARG A 86 -4.16 5.04 1.24
C ARG A 86 -4.06 3.65 0.61
N MET A 87 -3.20 3.47 -0.39
CA MET A 87 -2.95 2.18 -1.03
C MET A 87 -2.57 1.09 -0.01
N TRP A 88 -1.65 1.40 0.91
CA TRP A 88 -1.20 0.46 1.93
C TRP A 88 -2.24 0.25 3.03
N ILE A 89 -2.89 1.34 3.49
CA ILE A 89 -3.96 1.29 4.50
C ILE A 89 -5.09 0.38 4.05
N GLU A 90 -5.62 0.63 2.85
CA GLU A 90 -6.69 -0.18 2.26
C GLU A 90 -6.20 -1.59 1.97
N GLY A 91 -5.01 -1.73 1.38
CA GLY A 91 -4.41 -3.03 1.08
C GLY A 91 -4.37 -3.94 2.30
N MET A 92 -3.94 -3.41 3.46
CA MET A 92 -3.93 -4.16 4.71
C MET A 92 -5.33 -4.41 5.25
N ALA A 93 -6.21 -3.41 5.27
CA ALA A 93 -7.61 -3.58 5.70
C ALA A 93 -8.36 -4.66 4.89
N ILE A 94 -7.94 -4.91 3.65
CA ILE A 94 -8.53 -5.90 2.75
C ILE A 94 -7.93 -7.30 2.95
N ASN A 95 -6.65 -7.40 3.32
CA ASN A 95 -5.86 -8.64 3.30
C ASN A 95 -5.40 -9.14 4.67
N ALA A 96 -5.61 -8.37 5.75
CA ALA A 96 -5.28 -8.75 7.12
C ALA A 96 -6.54 -8.98 7.96
N SER A 97 -6.41 -9.80 9.00
CA SER A 97 -7.44 -9.98 10.01
C SER A 97 -7.51 -8.80 10.97
N SER A 98 -8.65 -8.62 11.65
CA SER A 98 -8.80 -7.55 12.66
C SER A 98 -7.78 -7.65 13.80
N SER A 99 -7.35 -8.86 14.18
CA SER A 99 -6.28 -9.05 15.16
C SER A 99 -4.96 -8.50 14.64
N GLU A 100 -4.53 -8.94 13.45
CA GLU A 100 -3.27 -8.48 12.84
C GLU A 100 -3.24 -6.95 12.67
N LEU A 101 -4.36 -6.35 12.28
CA LEU A 101 -4.51 -4.88 12.19
C LEU A 101 -4.35 -4.20 13.55
N THR A 102 -4.90 -4.79 14.61
CA THR A 102 -4.83 -4.26 15.97
C THR A 102 -3.40 -4.36 16.50
N ASP A 103 -2.76 -5.50 16.30
CA ASP A 103 -1.39 -5.77 16.74
C ASP A 103 -0.38 -4.85 16.02
N ASN A 104 -0.68 -4.42 14.80
CA ASN A 104 0.20 -3.58 13.97
C ASN A 104 -0.26 -2.12 13.84
N ALA A 105 -1.24 -1.68 14.64
CA ALA A 105 -1.79 -0.34 14.53
C ALA A 105 -0.72 0.76 14.70
N GLN A 106 0.20 0.58 15.65
CA GLN A 106 1.30 1.52 15.88
C GLN A 106 2.31 1.49 14.72
N ASN A 107 2.75 0.31 14.28
CA ASN A 107 3.66 0.18 13.14
C ASN A 107 3.09 0.87 11.89
N MET A 108 1.77 0.76 11.68
CA MET A 108 1.11 1.41 10.55
C MET A 108 0.99 2.93 10.70
N ALA A 109 0.78 3.44 11.92
CA ALA A 109 0.84 4.86 12.21
C ALA A 109 2.22 5.43 11.91
N ASP A 110 3.26 4.77 12.43
CA ASP A 110 4.65 5.17 12.21
C ASP A 110 4.97 5.18 10.70
N PHE A 111 4.66 4.08 9.99
CA PHE A 111 4.81 4.00 8.53
C PHE A 111 4.08 5.13 7.79
N SER A 112 2.84 5.42 8.16
CA SER A 112 2.03 6.45 7.49
C SER A 112 2.55 7.86 7.76
N ASN A 113 3.09 8.11 8.96
CA ASN A 113 3.67 9.40 9.35
C ASN A 113 5.05 9.63 8.73
N LEU A 114 5.78 8.58 8.37
CA LEU A 114 7.03 8.70 7.61
C LEU A 114 6.81 9.11 6.15
N LEU A 115 5.64 8.79 5.59
CA LEU A 115 5.30 9.03 4.19
C LEU A 115 4.71 10.42 3.92
N LYS A 116 5.14 11.48 4.62
CA LYS A 116 4.63 12.86 4.40
C LYS A 116 5.20 13.55 3.16
N ILE A 117 6.25 12.97 2.57
CA ILE A 117 6.95 13.55 1.42
C ILE A 117 6.15 13.26 0.15
N ARG A 118 5.88 14.30 -0.64
CA ARG A 118 5.28 14.16 -1.96
C ARG A 118 6.22 13.40 -2.90
N LEU A 119 5.70 12.41 -3.63
CA LEU A 119 6.49 11.58 -4.53
C LEU A 119 6.39 12.10 -5.98
N VAL A 120 7.53 12.11 -6.68
CA VAL A 120 7.63 12.57 -8.07
C VAL A 120 8.33 11.53 -8.94
N ALA A 121 8.21 11.67 -10.25
CA ALA A 121 8.86 10.78 -11.21
C ALA A 121 10.37 10.67 -10.94
N GLY A 122 10.89 9.44 -10.94
CA GLY A 122 12.29 9.15 -10.61
C GLY A 122 12.52 8.76 -9.16
N ASP A 123 11.65 9.14 -8.22
CA ASP A 123 11.80 8.74 -6.81
C ASP A 123 11.77 7.21 -6.65
N ILE A 124 12.59 6.72 -5.72
CA ILE A 124 12.71 5.31 -5.36
C ILE A 124 12.37 5.17 -3.88
N PHE A 125 11.18 4.64 -3.61
CA PHE A 125 10.79 4.23 -2.26
C PHE A 125 11.12 2.76 -2.05
N THR A 126 11.74 2.42 -0.93
CA THR A 126 12.16 1.06 -0.59
C THR A 126 11.68 0.70 0.81
N VAL A 127 11.11 -0.49 0.95
CA VAL A 127 10.89 -1.16 2.24
C VAL A 127 11.86 -2.33 2.27
N ASP A 128 12.81 -2.30 3.20
CA ASP A 128 13.89 -3.29 3.29
C ASP A 128 13.78 -4.06 4.60
N ARG A 129 13.50 -5.36 4.52
CA ARG A 129 13.55 -6.27 5.67
C ARG A 129 14.95 -6.87 5.72
N ARG A 130 15.71 -6.55 6.76
CA ARG A 130 17.06 -7.06 7.00
C ARG A 130 17.26 -7.32 8.49
N GLY A 131 17.75 -8.51 8.83
CA GLY A 131 17.83 -8.95 10.22
C GLY A 131 16.44 -8.94 10.87
N ASP A 132 16.33 -8.28 12.03
CA ASP A 132 15.10 -8.23 12.84
C ASP A 132 14.27 -6.95 12.65
N SER A 133 14.62 -6.12 11.65
CA SER A 133 14.01 -4.80 11.43
C SER A 133 13.56 -4.59 10.00
N VAL A 134 12.62 -3.66 9.84
CA VAL A 134 12.09 -3.17 8.57
C VAL A 134 12.44 -1.70 8.43
N TYR A 135 13.13 -1.34 7.35
CA TYR A 135 13.58 0.02 7.07
C TYR A 135 12.77 0.63 5.94
N MET A 136 12.27 1.85 6.14
CA MET A 136 11.62 2.65 5.11
C MET A 136 12.64 3.65 4.58
N ILE A 137 12.92 3.61 3.28
CA ILE A 137 14.00 4.35 2.65
C ILE A 137 13.41 5.09 1.43
N LEU A 138 13.74 6.37 1.27
CA LEU A 138 13.42 7.14 0.07
C LEU A 138 14.71 7.67 -0.53
N ASN A 139 14.97 7.34 -1.80
CA ASN A 139 16.14 7.82 -2.56
C ASN A 139 17.49 7.52 -1.88
N GLY A 140 17.58 6.43 -1.11
CA GLY A 140 18.76 6.04 -0.34
C GLY A 140 18.80 6.59 1.09
N THR A 141 17.93 7.55 1.43
CA THR A 141 17.80 8.11 2.77
C THR A 141 16.83 7.28 3.62
N THR A 142 17.29 6.78 4.76
CA THR A 142 16.41 6.09 5.74
C THR A 142 15.45 7.10 6.37
N LEU A 143 14.15 6.92 6.13
CA LEU A 143 13.10 7.71 6.76
C LEU A 143 12.79 7.20 8.18
N GLY A 144 12.80 5.88 8.38
CA GLY A 144 12.55 5.29 9.68
C GLY A 144 12.72 3.77 9.71
N GLU A 145 12.50 3.21 10.89
CA GLU A 145 12.68 1.80 11.21
C GLU A 145 11.50 1.29 12.03
N VAL A 146 11.05 0.07 11.74
CA VAL A 146 10.10 -0.69 12.54
C VAL A 146 10.77 -2.00 12.95
N ALA A 147 10.95 -2.21 14.26
CA ALA A 147 11.58 -3.39 14.85
C ALA A 147 10.59 -4.58 14.94
N ASP A 148 9.90 -4.87 13.83
CA ASP A 148 8.96 -5.97 13.69
C ASP A 148 8.94 -6.46 12.24
N THR A 149 9.57 -7.60 11.99
CA THR A 149 9.65 -8.17 10.64
C THR A 149 8.31 -8.70 10.12
N ALA A 150 7.34 -9.00 10.99
CA ALA A 150 6.01 -9.41 10.56
C ALA A 150 5.26 -8.27 9.86
N PHE A 151 5.58 -7.01 10.21
CA PHE A 151 5.03 -5.83 9.54
C PHE A 151 5.39 -5.80 8.05
N PHE A 152 6.61 -6.20 7.68
CA PHE A 152 6.99 -6.32 6.26
C PHE A 152 6.11 -7.32 5.52
N ASP A 153 5.84 -8.48 6.14
CA ASP A 153 5.01 -9.51 5.49
C ASP A 153 3.55 -9.07 5.34
N LEU A 154 3.04 -8.22 6.24
CA LEU A 154 1.73 -7.57 6.09
C LEU A 154 1.71 -6.59 4.90
N LEU A 155 2.72 -5.73 4.77
CA LEU A 155 2.87 -4.85 3.62
C LEU A 155 2.95 -5.66 2.32
N LEU A 156 3.83 -6.67 2.26
CA LEU A 156 4.01 -7.50 1.08
C LEU A 156 2.73 -8.26 0.70
N ARG A 157 1.92 -8.69 1.68
CA ARG A 157 0.63 -9.36 1.43
C ARG A 157 -0.36 -8.46 0.70
N THR A 158 -0.26 -7.13 0.79
CA THR A 158 -1.09 -6.22 -0.01
C THR A 158 -0.84 -6.33 -1.52
N TRP A 159 0.32 -6.87 -1.92
CA TRP A 159 0.75 -6.97 -3.31
C TRP A 159 0.70 -8.39 -3.87
N ILE A 160 1.08 -9.40 -3.07
CA ILE A 160 1.12 -10.80 -3.52
C ILE A 160 0.12 -11.71 -2.80
N GLY A 161 -0.66 -11.16 -1.88
CA GLY A 161 -1.72 -11.86 -1.16
C GLY A 161 -2.98 -12.12 -1.99
N PRO A 162 -4.10 -12.47 -1.32
CA PRO A 162 -5.35 -12.85 -1.97
C PRO A 162 -5.98 -11.74 -2.81
N VAL A 163 -5.84 -10.48 -2.38
CA VAL A 163 -6.43 -9.32 -3.06
C VAL A 163 -5.34 -8.28 -3.34
N PRO A 164 -4.56 -8.48 -4.42
CA PRO A 164 -3.47 -7.60 -4.83
C PRO A 164 -3.98 -6.35 -5.57
N LEU A 165 -3.08 -5.41 -5.88
CA LEU A 165 -3.39 -4.22 -6.70
C LEU A 165 -4.10 -4.58 -8.01
N SER A 166 -3.56 -5.53 -8.77
CA SER A 166 -4.20 -6.20 -9.89
C SER A 166 -3.69 -7.63 -10.00
N SER A 167 -4.36 -8.47 -10.79
CA SER A 167 -3.90 -9.85 -11.03
C SER A 167 -2.56 -9.84 -11.78
N ASP A 168 -2.43 -8.99 -12.80
CA ASP A 168 -1.19 -8.84 -13.57
C ASP A 168 -0.06 -8.30 -12.69
N PHE A 169 -0.36 -7.36 -11.79
CA PHE A 169 0.60 -6.82 -10.84
C PHE A 169 1.20 -7.91 -9.94
N ARG A 170 0.34 -8.76 -9.39
CA ARG A 170 0.78 -9.90 -8.58
C ARG A 170 1.59 -10.89 -9.40
N SER A 171 1.15 -11.23 -10.61
CA SER A 171 1.83 -12.19 -11.47
C SER A 171 3.24 -11.72 -11.88
N GLY A 172 3.41 -10.43 -12.18
CA GLY A 172 4.73 -9.86 -12.52
C GLY A 172 5.72 -9.91 -11.35
N LEU A 173 5.24 -9.69 -10.11
CA LEU A 173 6.08 -9.82 -8.91
C LEU A 173 6.44 -11.27 -8.56
N LEU A 174 5.66 -12.25 -9.04
CA LEU A 174 5.84 -13.68 -8.80
C LEU A 174 6.53 -14.40 -9.99
N ALA A 175 7.44 -13.69 -10.66
CA ALA A 175 8.11 -14.20 -11.86
C ALA A 175 9.26 -15.19 -11.57
N ALA A 176 9.66 -15.38 -10.30
CA ALA A 176 10.77 -16.25 -9.90
C ALA A 176 12.09 -15.95 -10.66
N GLY A 177 12.37 -14.68 -10.92
CA GLY A 177 13.52 -14.19 -11.67
C GLY A 177 13.34 -14.15 -13.19
N ASN A 178 12.22 -14.65 -13.74
CA ASN A 178 11.93 -14.58 -15.18
C ASN A 178 11.34 -13.22 -15.57
N ILE A 179 12.19 -12.20 -15.62
CA ILE A 179 11.78 -10.81 -15.80
C ILE A 179 12.02 -10.37 -17.25
N GLU A 180 11.05 -9.66 -17.83
CA GLU A 180 11.18 -9.09 -19.17
C GLU A 180 12.31 -8.05 -19.22
N ALA A 181 13.25 -8.20 -20.16
CA ALA A 181 14.43 -7.34 -20.28
C ALA A 181 14.07 -5.85 -20.46
N GLY A 182 13.00 -5.54 -21.22
CA GLY A 182 12.55 -4.16 -21.41
C GLY A 182 12.04 -3.53 -20.10
N LEU A 183 11.27 -4.29 -19.32
CA LEU A 183 10.79 -3.83 -18.01
C LEU A 183 11.93 -3.68 -17.01
N LEU A 184 12.89 -4.60 -17.01
CA LEU A 184 14.09 -4.52 -16.18
C LEU A 184 14.90 -3.25 -16.51
N ALA A 185 15.13 -2.96 -17.80
CA ALA A 185 15.83 -1.75 -18.22
C ALA A 185 15.09 -0.46 -17.81
N ARG A 186 13.75 -0.44 -17.88
CA ARG A 186 12.94 0.70 -17.40
C ARG A 186 13.03 0.86 -15.89
N PHE A 187 12.98 -0.25 -15.15
CA PHE A 187 13.13 -0.25 -13.71
C PHE A 187 14.50 0.28 -13.33
N ASP A 188 15.57 -0.33 -13.84
CA ASP A 188 16.93 0.09 -13.58
C ASP A 188 17.13 1.54 -13.99
N GLY A 189 16.65 1.98 -15.15
CA GLY A 189 16.80 3.37 -15.63
C GLY A 189 16.04 4.46 -14.85
N THR A 190 15.20 4.11 -13.88
CA THR A 190 14.45 5.11 -13.10
C THR A 190 15.24 5.52 -11.86
N TYR A 191 15.78 6.74 -11.84
CA TYR A 191 16.55 7.28 -10.72
C TYR A 191 16.18 8.73 -10.41
N PRO A 192 16.27 9.16 -9.14
CA PRO A 192 16.07 10.55 -8.75
C PRO A 192 17.26 11.41 -9.20
N SER A 193 17.04 12.71 -9.38
CA SER A 193 18.15 13.66 -9.58
C SER A 193 18.95 13.86 -8.29
N GLU A 194 20.21 14.28 -8.40
CA GLU A 194 21.06 14.59 -7.24
C GLU A 194 20.43 15.68 -6.35
N GLU A 195 19.83 16.70 -6.97
CA GLU A 195 19.08 17.75 -6.26
C GLU A 195 17.93 17.18 -5.44
N ARG A 196 17.23 16.18 -6.01
CA ARG A 196 16.11 15.50 -5.34
C ARG A 196 16.58 14.66 -4.16
N ILE A 197 17.70 13.94 -4.30
CA ILE A 197 18.32 13.18 -3.20
C ILE A 197 18.68 14.14 -2.06
N ALA A 198 19.39 15.23 -2.35
CA ALA A 198 19.78 16.21 -1.35
C ALA A 198 18.58 16.89 -0.66
N ALA A 199 17.47 17.09 -1.37
CA ALA A 199 16.23 17.59 -0.79
C ALA A 199 15.59 16.58 0.18
N VAL A 200 15.59 15.29 -0.15
CA VAL A 200 15.10 14.24 0.76
C VAL A 200 15.97 14.12 2.01
N GLU A 201 17.29 14.13 1.87
CA GLU A 201 18.22 14.05 3.01
C GLU A 201 18.05 15.20 4.00
N ARG A 202 17.88 16.44 3.50
CA ARG A 202 17.64 17.62 4.36
C ARG A 202 16.37 17.50 5.18
N ASN A 203 15.32 16.92 4.60
CA ASN A 203 13.98 16.89 5.20
C ASN A 203 13.67 15.60 5.99
N ALA A 204 14.40 14.51 5.75
CA ALA A 204 14.22 13.25 6.47
C ALA A 204 14.62 13.35 7.97
N GLY A 205 15.57 14.24 8.30
CA GLY A 205 16.01 14.48 9.69
C GLY A 205 15.01 15.23 10.58
N SER A 206 13.86 15.64 10.02
CA SER A 206 12.83 16.42 10.71
C SER A 206 11.68 15.56 11.27
N SER A 207 11.69 14.25 11.05
CA SER A 207 10.72 13.30 11.63
C SER A 207 11.31 12.57 12.85
N PRO A 208 10.53 12.33 13.91
CA PRO A 208 11.06 11.97 15.21
C PRO A 208 11.68 10.57 15.21
N THR A 209 12.84 10.45 15.85
CA THR A 209 13.59 9.21 16.08
C THR A 209 12.70 8.15 16.76
N PRO A 210 12.79 6.86 16.37
CA PRO A 210 12.09 5.79 17.07
C PRO A 210 12.55 5.73 18.53
N ARG A 211 11.58 5.73 19.45
CA ARG A 211 11.83 5.56 20.88
C ARG A 211 12.39 4.15 21.11
N PRO A 212 13.52 3.98 21.81
CA PRO A 212 14.04 2.65 22.11
C PRO A 212 13.02 1.86 22.94
N ALA A 213 12.87 0.59 22.60
CA ALA A 213 11.98 -0.37 23.25
C ALA A 213 12.13 -0.28 24.78
N ILE A 214 11.03 0.03 25.46
CA ILE A 214 10.97 -0.04 26.92
C ILE A 214 10.99 -1.53 27.25
N ALA A 215 12.11 -1.96 27.85
CA ALA A 215 12.27 -3.27 28.43
C ALA A 215 11.07 -3.58 29.36
N ALA A 216 10.44 -4.72 29.12
CA ALA A 216 9.37 -5.24 29.94
C ALA A 216 9.91 -5.53 31.35
N THR A 217 9.61 -4.66 32.30
CA THR A 217 9.69 -4.98 33.73
C THR A 217 8.32 -5.47 34.16
N ALA A 218 8.18 -6.78 34.27
CA ALA A 218 7.04 -7.43 34.90
C ALA A 218 6.93 -7.01 36.38
N PRO A 219 5.71 -6.83 36.89
CA PRO A 219 5.43 -7.22 38.27
C PRO A 219 4.29 -8.24 38.34
N ALA A 220 4.64 -9.35 38.98
CA ALA A 220 3.84 -10.19 39.87
C ALA A 220 2.31 -10.12 39.74
N ALA A 221 1.75 -11.19 39.19
CA ALA A 221 0.35 -11.56 39.33
C ALA A 221 0.02 -11.86 40.80
N ALA A 222 -0.84 -11.04 41.40
CA ALA A 222 -1.63 -11.40 42.56
C ALA A 222 -3.06 -11.69 42.10
N ALA A 223 -3.47 -12.93 42.33
CA ALA A 223 -4.79 -13.46 42.03
C ALA A 223 -5.86 -12.81 42.91
N ILE A 224 -6.98 -12.40 42.31
CA ILE A 224 -8.29 -12.45 42.97
C ILE A 224 -9.32 -12.85 41.93
N ALA A 225 -9.92 -14.03 42.15
CA ALA A 225 -11.10 -14.51 41.47
C ALA A 225 -12.33 -13.72 41.95
N SER A 226 -13.23 -13.37 41.03
CA SER A 226 -14.62 -13.08 41.37
C SER A 226 -15.50 -13.51 40.20
N GLU A 227 -16.21 -14.62 40.42
CA GLU A 227 -17.39 -15.03 39.68
C GLU A 227 -18.47 -13.95 39.78
N ALA A 228 -19.01 -13.53 38.64
CA ALA A 228 -20.34 -12.95 38.56
C ALA A 228 -20.94 -13.29 37.19
N GLN A 229 -21.65 -14.40 37.19
CA GLN A 229 -22.59 -14.86 36.17
C GLN A 229 -23.77 -13.88 36.10
N ILE A 230 -24.07 -13.33 34.92
CA ILE A 230 -25.40 -12.77 34.63
C ILE A 230 -25.85 -13.18 33.24
N ASP A 231 -27.07 -13.71 33.26
CA ASP A 231 -27.88 -14.31 32.22
C ASP A 231 -28.02 -13.51 30.92
N ALA A 232 -28.08 -14.28 29.83
CA ALA A 232 -28.75 -13.91 28.61
C ALA A 232 -30.28 -13.89 28.80
N PRO A 233 -30.98 -12.98 28.10
CA PRO A 233 -32.24 -13.38 27.50
C PRO A 233 -32.27 -13.12 25.99
N ALA A 234 -32.79 -14.14 25.31
CA ALA A 234 -33.10 -14.22 23.89
C ALA A 234 -34.26 -13.27 23.49
N PRO A 235 -34.42 -12.96 22.19
CA PRO A 235 -35.30 -11.90 21.69
C PRO A 235 -36.75 -12.37 21.45
N PRO A 236 -37.75 -11.46 21.46
CA PRO A 236 -39.05 -11.71 20.85
C PRO A 236 -39.12 -11.22 19.38
N PRO A 237 -40.14 -11.65 18.61
CA PRO A 237 -40.02 -11.96 17.19
C PRO A 237 -40.58 -10.91 16.21
N VAL A 238 -40.16 -11.13 14.97
CA VAL A 238 -40.62 -10.67 13.64
C VAL A 238 -42.08 -10.23 13.54
N THR A 239 -42.32 -9.10 12.87
CA THR A 239 -43.56 -8.86 12.12
C THR A 239 -43.23 -8.13 10.82
N ALA A 240 -43.55 -8.78 9.69
CA ALA A 240 -43.53 -8.21 8.35
C ALA A 240 -44.84 -7.44 8.07
N PRO A 241 -44.82 -6.48 7.13
CA PRO A 241 -45.76 -6.61 6.03
C PRO A 241 -45.09 -6.52 4.65
N GLN A 242 -45.69 -7.28 3.73
CA GLN A 242 -45.42 -7.40 2.31
C GLN A 242 -45.94 -6.18 1.50
N PRO A 243 -45.54 -6.07 0.22
CA PRO A 243 -45.62 -4.87 -0.58
C PRO A 243 -46.94 -4.75 -1.34
N ASP A 244 -47.34 -3.51 -1.64
CA ASP A 244 -48.43 -3.26 -2.58
C ASP A 244 -47.89 -2.90 -3.96
N LEU A 245 -48.47 -3.56 -4.96
CA LEU A 245 -48.18 -3.43 -6.39
C LEU A 245 -49.11 -2.35 -6.96
N ALA A 246 -48.56 -1.36 -7.67
CA ALA A 246 -49.34 -0.63 -8.65
C ALA A 246 -48.50 -0.24 -9.86
N SER A 247 -48.94 -0.80 -10.98
CA SER A 247 -48.50 -0.66 -12.36
C SER A 247 -49.04 0.61 -13.02
N SER A 248 -48.29 1.17 -13.98
CA SER A 248 -48.71 1.76 -15.28
C SER A 248 -47.70 2.84 -15.71
N ALA A 249 -46.83 2.63 -16.73
CA ALA A 249 -47.05 2.80 -18.18
C ALA A 249 -47.18 4.30 -18.62
N PRO A 250 -46.82 4.72 -19.86
CA PRO A 250 -45.74 4.26 -20.75
C PRO A 250 -45.05 5.42 -21.56
N ILE A 251 -44.05 5.06 -22.39
CA ILE A 251 -43.48 5.70 -23.61
C ILE A 251 -43.61 7.22 -23.85
N SER A 252 -42.47 7.87 -24.11
CA SER A 252 -42.31 8.68 -25.34
C SER A 252 -40.85 8.75 -25.78
N SER A 253 -40.66 8.26 -26.99
CA SER A 253 -39.59 8.54 -27.93
C SER A 253 -39.55 10.02 -28.29
N GLU A 254 -38.36 10.60 -28.38
CA GLU A 254 -38.07 11.58 -29.43
C GLU A 254 -36.57 11.66 -29.71
N THR A 255 -36.25 11.38 -30.97
CA THR A 255 -35.05 11.73 -31.71
C THR A 255 -35.27 13.14 -32.27
N PRO A 256 -34.26 14.03 -32.24
CA PRO A 256 -33.62 14.47 -33.48
C PRO A 256 -32.08 14.49 -33.31
N GLU A 257 -31.32 13.98 -34.27
CA GLU A 257 -30.94 14.58 -35.55
C GLU A 257 -29.62 15.36 -35.46
N LEU A 258 -28.76 15.00 -36.40
CA LEU A 258 -27.38 15.42 -36.58
C LEU A 258 -27.29 16.90 -36.92
N THR A 259 -26.29 17.59 -36.38
CA THR A 259 -25.67 18.70 -37.11
C THR A 259 -24.17 18.74 -36.82
N GLN A 260 -23.43 18.71 -37.91
CA GLN A 260 -21.99 18.68 -38.05
C GLN A 260 -21.57 20.05 -38.58
N ILE A 261 -20.72 20.81 -37.87
CA ILE A 261 -19.93 21.95 -38.39
C ILE A 261 -18.67 22.04 -37.49
N GLU A 262 -17.52 21.52 -37.90
CA GLU A 262 -16.46 22.18 -38.67
C GLU A 262 -15.55 23.10 -37.81
N ALA A 263 -14.35 22.59 -37.54
CA ALA A 263 -13.10 23.37 -37.40
C ALA A 263 -12.32 23.15 -38.72
N PRO A 264 -11.25 23.90 -39.08
CA PRO A 264 -10.40 24.77 -38.26
C PRO A 264 -9.89 26.07 -38.96
N GLN A 265 -9.45 27.10 -38.22
CA GLN A 265 -8.42 28.02 -38.72
C GLN A 265 -7.55 28.59 -37.59
N ALA A 266 -6.24 28.38 -37.72
CA ALA A 266 -5.19 29.23 -37.20
C ALA A 266 -4.77 30.23 -38.31
N PRO A 267 -4.19 31.37 -37.95
CA PRO A 267 -2.86 31.63 -38.50
C PRO A 267 -1.85 32.18 -37.48
N GLU A 268 -0.65 31.63 -37.63
CA GLU A 268 0.70 32.18 -37.45
C GLU A 268 0.88 33.71 -37.46
N THR A 269 1.89 34.17 -36.71
CA THR A 269 2.86 35.29 -36.93
C THR A 269 3.35 35.71 -35.53
N GLU A 270 4.62 35.91 -35.16
CA GLU A 270 5.96 35.82 -35.75
C GLU A 270 6.94 36.18 -34.60
N ALA A 271 8.18 35.73 -34.70
CA ALA A 271 9.23 35.87 -33.69
C ALA A 271 9.83 37.29 -33.64
N ALA A 272 10.32 37.71 -32.46
CA ALA A 272 11.55 38.49 -32.31
C ALA A 272 12.00 38.60 -30.83
N VAL A 273 13.22 38.13 -30.55
CA VAL A 273 14.11 38.44 -29.40
C VAL A 273 15.11 39.53 -29.88
N PRO A 274 16.03 40.11 -29.09
CA PRO A 274 16.23 40.18 -27.63
C PRO A 274 16.56 41.60 -27.09
N ALA A 275 16.60 41.78 -25.77
CA ALA A 275 17.35 42.87 -25.14
C ALA A 275 17.98 42.41 -23.82
N THR A 276 19.31 42.37 -23.80
CA THR A 276 20.17 42.25 -22.61
C THR A 276 20.46 43.66 -22.08
N PRO A 277 20.62 43.83 -20.76
CA PRO A 277 21.89 44.32 -20.25
C PRO A 277 22.43 43.54 -19.03
N GLU A 278 23.76 43.36 -19.02
CA GLU A 278 24.65 43.01 -17.89
C GLU A 278 24.73 44.16 -16.84
N PRO A 279 25.49 44.06 -15.73
CA PRO A 279 25.70 42.95 -14.77
C PRO A 279 25.66 43.41 -13.27
N THR A 280 25.73 42.43 -12.36
CA THR A 280 26.28 42.50 -10.97
C THR A 280 25.34 42.80 -9.79
N ALA A 281 24.93 41.73 -9.09
CA ALA A 281 24.82 41.69 -7.63
C ALA A 281 24.98 40.22 -7.15
N PRO A 282 25.71 39.92 -6.05
CA PRO A 282 25.90 38.57 -5.54
C PRO A 282 24.60 37.97 -4.95
N PRO A 283 24.48 36.63 -4.86
CA PRO A 283 23.19 35.95 -4.80
C PRO A 283 22.58 36.00 -3.39
N LYS A 284 21.53 36.79 -3.22
CA LYS A 284 20.51 36.53 -2.18
C LYS A 284 19.37 35.63 -2.69
N ALA A 285 19.38 35.28 -3.98
CA ALA A 285 18.35 34.46 -4.61
C ALA A 285 18.33 32.99 -4.14
N SER A 286 19.44 32.47 -3.58
CA SER A 286 19.49 31.08 -3.14
C SER A 286 18.60 30.81 -1.92
N VAL A 287 18.48 31.77 -0.99
CA VAL A 287 17.72 31.57 0.26
C VAL A 287 16.20 31.60 0.00
N THR A 288 15.74 32.49 -0.88
CA THR A 288 14.31 32.59 -1.22
C THR A 288 13.85 31.47 -2.13
N GLN A 289 14.71 30.98 -3.03
CA GLN A 289 14.37 29.85 -3.89
C GLN A 289 14.41 28.51 -3.14
N GLN A 290 15.30 28.34 -2.16
CA GLN A 290 15.26 27.18 -1.26
C GLN A 290 14.01 27.19 -0.38
N ALA A 291 13.61 28.33 0.18
CA ALA A 291 12.38 28.43 0.97
C ALA A 291 11.10 28.14 0.14
N LEU A 292 11.06 28.55 -1.13
CA LEU A 292 9.94 28.24 -2.04
C LEU A 292 9.95 26.79 -2.56
N LEU A 293 11.10 26.10 -2.52
CA LEU A 293 11.21 24.67 -2.85
C LEU A 293 10.89 23.76 -1.64
N ASP A 294 11.09 24.27 -0.43
CA ASP A 294 10.80 23.55 0.82
C ASP A 294 9.27 23.53 1.11
N ASP A 295 8.51 24.55 0.70
CA ASP A 295 7.03 24.63 0.82
C ASP A 295 6.27 23.60 -0.06
N ASP A 296 6.83 23.21 -1.22
CA ASP A 296 6.18 22.26 -2.16
C ASP A 296 6.64 20.79 -1.93
N PHE A 297 7.43 20.55 -0.88
CA PHE A 297 8.05 19.25 -0.55
C PHE A 297 7.15 18.35 0.32
N PHE A 298 6.50 18.95 1.30
CA PHE A 298 5.45 18.32 2.10
C PHE A 298 4.08 18.70 1.53
N GLU A 299 3.10 17.80 1.59
CA GLU A 299 1.72 18.17 1.27
C GLU A 299 1.13 18.85 2.52
N GLU A 300 1.05 20.19 2.51
CA GLU A 300 0.29 20.94 3.53
C GLU A 300 -1.21 20.72 3.31
N ASP A 301 -1.71 19.56 3.74
CA ASP A 301 -3.14 19.37 3.95
C ASP A 301 -3.50 19.90 5.36
N GLU A 302 -4.55 20.72 5.51
CA GLU A 302 -5.07 21.14 6.83
C GLU A 302 -5.50 19.94 7.73
N ASP A 303 -5.60 18.74 7.13
CA ASP A 303 -5.89 17.46 7.77
C ASP A 303 -4.64 16.68 8.22
N ASP A 304 -3.42 17.21 8.04
CA ASP A 304 -2.14 16.53 8.31
C ASP A 304 -1.76 16.47 9.80
N LEU A 305 -2.76 16.33 10.67
CA LEU A 305 -2.57 15.81 12.02
C LEU A 305 -1.99 14.40 11.89
N GLU A 306 -0.91 14.12 12.61
CA GLU A 306 -0.27 12.80 12.63
C GLU A 306 -1.31 11.68 12.75
N PHE A 307 -1.19 10.68 11.87
CA PHE A 307 -2.02 9.50 11.93
C PHE A 307 -1.78 8.82 13.28
N THR A 308 -2.80 8.79 14.13
CA THR A 308 -2.74 8.02 15.38
C THR A 308 -3.01 6.55 15.08
N ALA A 309 -2.41 5.66 15.87
CA ALA A 309 -2.66 4.22 15.76
C ALA A 309 -4.15 3.89 15.88
N GLU A 310 -4.85 4.54 16.82
CA GLU A 310 -6.28 4.35 17.02
C GLU A 310 -7.12 4.80 15.81
N GLY A 311 -6.84 6.00 15.27
CA GLY A 311 -7.57 6.54 14.11
C GLY A 311 -7.39 5.67 12.86
N LEU A 312 -6.16 5.25 12.58
CA LEU A 312 -5.87 4.34 11.46
C LEU A 312 -6.50 2.97 11.65
N LEU A 313 -6.44 2.40 12.85
CA LEU A 313 -7.06 1.11 13.13
C LEU A 313 -8.57 1.18 12.89
N LYS A 314 -9.25 2.22 13.41
CA LYS A 314 -10.68 2.45 13.16
C LYS A 314 -10.97 2.60 11.68
N GLN A 315 -10.16 3.36 10.94
CA GLN A 315 -10.29 3.48 9.49
C GLN A 315 -10.13 2.13 8.77
N GLN A 316 -9.14 1.33 9.12
CA GLN A 316 -8.92 0.01 8.52
C GLN A 316 -10.09 -0.94 8.82
N LEU A 317 -10.56 -0.99 10.07
CA LEU A 317 -11.72 -1.79 10.46
C LEU A 317 -13.00 -1.34 9.73
N TYR A 318 -13.17 -0.03 9.53
CA TYR A 318 -14.26 0.52 8.74
C TYR A 318 -14.18 0.07 7.28
N ILE A 319 -13.02 0.15 6.63
CA ILE A 319 -12.81 -0.38 5.27
C ILE A 319 -13.12 -1.88 5.20
N SER A 320 -12.65 -2.68 6.16
CA SER A 320 -12.97 -4.10 6.24
C SER A 320 -14.48 -4.35 6.38
N ASN A 321 -15.18 -3.51 7.16
CA ASN A 321 -16.64 -3.57 7.31
C ASN A 321 -17.36 -3.21 6.00
N LEU A 322 -16.98 -2.12 5.34
CA LEU A 322 -17.53 -1.69 4.04
C LEU A 322 -17.38 -2.79 2.98
N LYS A 323 -16.21 -3.41 2.92
CA LYS A 323 -15.96 -4.58 2.05
C LYS A 323 -16.93 -5.71 2.37
N ARG A 324 -17.05 -6.12 3.63
CA ARG A 324 -17.97 -7.19 4.05
C ARG A 324 -19.43 -6.84 3.76
N TYR A 325 -19.82 -5.59 3.96
CA TYR A 325 -21.17 -5.10 3.73
C TYR A 325 -21.53 -5.16 2.24
N SER A 326 -20.67 -4.62 1.37
CA SER A 326 -20.88 -4.61 -0.09
C SER A 326 -20.96 -6.02 -0.69
N GLN A 327 -20.21 -6.99 -0.14
CA GLN A 327 -20.25 -8.39 -0.56
C GLN A 327 -21.64 -9.02 -0.42
N LYS A 328 -22.49 -8.56 0.52
CA LYS A 328 -23.86 -9.07 0.68
C LYS A 328 -24.76 -8.75 -0.51
N TYR A 329 -24.46 -7.66 -1.23
CA TYR A 329 -25.22 -7.20 -2.40
C TYR A 329 -24.58 -7.62 -3.72
N LEU A 330 -23.42 -8.29 -3.66
CA LEU A 330 -22.74 -8.76 -4.85
C LEU A 330 -23.53 -9.89 -5.51
N SER A 331 -23.97 -9.64 -6.74
CA SER A 331 -24.69 -10.63 -7.54
C SER A 331 -23.85 -11.03 -8.74
N TYR A 332 -23.53 -12.32 -8.83
CA TYR A 332 -22.79 -12.88 -9.95
C TYR A 332 -23.73 -13.01 -11.17
N PRO A 333 -23.41 -12.40 -12.33
CA PRO A 333 -24.26 -12.53 -13.52
C PRO A 333 -24.37 -13.98 -13.99
N GLN A 334 -25.59 -14.48 -14.21
CA GLN A 334 -25.83 -15.85 -14.69
C GLN A 334 -25.02 -16.19 -15.95
N ARG A 335 -25.01 -15.30 -16.94
CA ARG A 335 -24.20 -15.45 -18.16
C ARG A 335 -22.70 -15.62 -17.91
N ALA A 336 -22.17 -15.07 -16.83
CA ALA A 336 -20.77 -15.21 -16.46
C ALA A 336 -20.52 -16.55 -15.73
N ILE A 337 -21.50 -17.05 -14.97
CA ILE A 337 -21.47 -18.41 -14.39
C ILE A 337 -21.49 -19.44 -15.52
N ASP A 338 -22.44 -19.34 -16.45
CA ASP A 338 -22.60 -20.27 -17.58
C ASP A 338 -21.35 -20.37 -18.45
N ARG A 339 -20.58 -19.27 -18.53
CA ARG A 339 -19.36 -19.16 -19.34
C ARG A 339 -18.06 -19.26 -18.53
N ASN A 340 -18.14 -19.57 -17.24
CA ASN A 340 -16.99 -19.67 -16.32
C ASN A 340 -16.10 -18.42 -16.30
N TRP A 341 -16.68 -17.23 -16.45
CA TRP A 341 -15.94 -15.97 -16.54
C TRP A 341 -15.55 -15.42 -15.17
N GLN A 342 -14.26 -15.49 -14.86
CA GLN A 342 -13.71 -15.00 -13.60
C GLN A 342 -12.93 -13.69 -13.78
N GLY A 343 -12.67 -13.01 -12.68
CA GLY A 343 -11.81 -11.82 -12.67
C GLY A 343 -12.04 -10.94 -11.44
N THR A 344 -11.15 -9.96 -11.29
CA THR A 344 -11.24 -8.96 -10.23
C THR A 344 -11.59 -7.61 -10.84
N VAL A 345 -12.51 -6.88 -10.22
CA VAL A 345 -12.86 -5.51 -10.57
C VAL A 345 -12.56 -4.63 -9.38
N ARG A 346 -11.86 -3.51 -9.59
CA ARG A 346 -11.53 -2.57 -8.52
C ARG A 346 -12.29 -1.28 -8.73
N LEU A 347 -13.07 -0.88 -7.73
CA LEU A 347 -13.90 0.31 -7.74
C LEU A 347 -13.36 1.31 -6.72
N SER A 348 -13.19 2.56 -7.11
CA SER A 348 -13.06 3.69 -6.19
C SER A 348 -14.45 4.22 -5.91
N ILE A 349 -14.84 4.25 -4.64
CA ILE A 349 -16.18 4.63 -4.19
C ILE A 349 -16.03 5.81 -3.25
N THR A 350 -16.81 6.86 -3.49
CA THR A 350 -16.89 8.03 -2.60
C THR A 350 -18.25 8.04 -1.91
N ILE A 351 -18.25 8.08 -0.57
CA ILE A 351 -19.44 8.17 0.28
C ILE A 351 -19.39 9.42 1.16
N ASP A 352 -20.54 9.92 1.60
CA ASP A 352 -20.62 10.95 2.64
C ASP A 352 -20.60 10.36 4.07
N ARG A 353 -20.69 11.22 5.09
CA ARG A 353 -20.69 10.80 6.51
C ARG A 353 -21.86 9.88 6.86
N GLU A 354 -23.01 10.07 6.22
CA GLU A 354 -24.20 9.24 6.41
C GLU A 354 -24.12 7.91 5.65
N GLY A 355 -23.09 7.71 4.82
CA GLY A 355 -22.87 6.50 4.03
C GLY A 355 -23.62 6.48 2.69
N LYS A 356 -24.20 7.59 2.26
CA LYS A 356 -24.82 7.69 0.94
C LYS A 356 -23.74 7.79 -0.13
N LEU A 357 -23.99 7.09 -1.23
CA LEU A 357 -23.08 7.01 -2.36
C LEU A 357 -23.06 8.33 -3.16
N GLN A 358 -21.86 8.92 -3.29
CA GLN A 358 -21.62 10.15 -4.07
C GLN A 358 -21.09 9.82 -5.46
N ASP A 359 -20.03 9.00 -5.54
CA ASP A 359 -19.42 8.64 -6.83
C ASP A 359 -18.90 7.18 -6.86
N VAL A 360 -18.84 6.60 -8.07
CA VAL A 360 -18.28 5.26 -8.33
C VAL A 360 -17.46 5.28 -9.61
N VAL A 361 -16.15 5.10 -9.47
CA VAL A 361 -15.20 5.03 -10.58
C VAL A 361 -14.61 3.63 -10.68
N VAL A 362 -14.58 3.06 -11.88
CA VAL A 362 -13.91 1.77 -12.13
C VAL A 362 -12.43 2.05 -12.41
N ILE A 363 -11.56 1.82 -11.42
CA ILE A 363 -10.11 2.06 -11.55
C ILE A 363 -9.39 0.86 -12.19
N GLU A 364 -9.89 -0.36 -12.01
CA GLU A 364 -9.42 -1.56 -12.71
C GLU A 364 -10.60 -2.37 -13.24
N LYS A 365 -10.55 -2.69 -14.53
CA LYS A 365 -11.59 -3.44 -15.23
C LYS A 365 -11.19 -4.91 -15.32
N ALA A 366 -12.13 -5.81 -15.02
CA ALA A 366 -11.98 -7.20 -15.43
C ALA A 366 -12.08 -7.32 -16.96
N LYS A 367 -11.49 -8.40 -17.48
CA LYS A 367 -11.53 -8.79 -18.91
C LYS A 367 -12.95 -8.81 -19.49
N HIS A 368 -13.94 -9.15 -18.68
CA HIS A 368 -15.34 -9.27 -19.11
C HIS A 368 -16.18 -8.08 -18.64
N ALA A 369 -16.74 -7.34 -19.61
CA ALA A 369 -17.58 -6.17 -19.34
C ALA A 369 -18.82 -6.47 -18.47
N SER A 370 -19.33 -7.71 -18.51
CA SER A 370 -20.45 -8.13 -17.64
C SER A 370 -20.10 -8.09 -16.15
N LEU A 371 -18.86 -8.44 -15.79
CA LEU A 371 -18.39 -8.40 -14.41
C LEU A 371 -18.26 -6.95 -13.93
N ASN A 372 -17.72 -6.07 -14.79
CA ASN A 372 -17.59 -4.64 -14.51
C ASN A 372 -18.96 -3.98 -14.24
N LYS A 373 -19.95 -4.26 -15.11
CA LYS A 373 -21.33 -3.76 -14.94
C LYS A 373 -21.98 -4.32 -13.67
N ALA A 374 -21.74 -5.58 -13.36
CA ALA A 374 -22.28 -6.22 -12.15
C ALA A 374 -21.71 -5.60 -10.87
N ALA A 375 -20.41 -5.33 -10.84
CA ALA A 375 -19.75 -4.67 -9.72
C ALA A 375 -20.34 -3.29 -9.46
N VAL A 376 -20.45 -2.43 -10.49
CA VAL A 376 -21.07 -1.10 -10.36
C VAL A 376 -22.53 -1.18 -9.89
N LYS A 377 -23.31 -2.14 -10.42
CA LYS A 377 -24.70 -2.34 -10.01
C LYS A 377 -24.82 -2.81 -8.56
N ALA A 378 -23.93 -3.68 -8.11
CA ALA A 378 -23.90 -4.16 -6.73
C ALA A 378 -23.59 -3.01 -5.76
N THR A 379 -22.60 -2.18 -6.09
CA THR A 379 -22.25 -0.99 -5.29
C THR A 379 -23.41 -0.02 -5.17
N LYS A 380 -24.10 0.28 -6.28
CA LYS A 380 -25.29 1.16 -6.24
C LYS A 380 -26.42 0.59 -5.38
N LYS A 381 -26.59 -0.74 -5.37
CA LYS A 381 -27.59 -1.42 -4.51
C LYS A 381 -27.19 -1.49 -3.04
N ALA A 382 -25.89 -1.44 -2.74
CA ALA A 382 -25.38 -1.42 -1.39
C ALA A 382 -25.54 -0.04 -0.73
N SER A 383 -25.98 1.00 -1.44
CA SER A 383 -26.31 2.28 -0.83
C SER A 383 -27.62 2.17 -0.03
N PRO A 384 -27.70 2.71 1.21
CA PRO A 384 -26.63 3.40 1.94
C PRO A 384 -25.64 2.42 2.60
N PHE A 385 -24.36 2.80 2.58
CA PHE A 385 -23.29 2.13 3.31
C PHE A 385 -23.38 2.43 4.82
N PRO A 386 -22.73 1.62 5.67
CA PRO A 386 -22.54 1.95 7.08
C PRO A 386 -22.00 3.38 7.27
N PRO A 387 -22.53 4.16 8.22
CA PRO A 387 -22.11 5.54 8.43
C PRO A 387 -20.65 5.63 8.86
N MET A 388 -20.03 6.75 8.57
CA MET A 388 -18.63 7.03 8.88
C MET A 388 -18.44 7.21 10.39
N PRO A 389 -17.45 6.54 11.02
CA PRO A 389 -17.07 6.79 12.42
C PRO A 389 -16.64 8.24 12.64
N GLU A 390 -16.90 8.78 13.84
CA GLU A 390 -16.61 10.19 14.16
C GLU A 390 -15.13 10.54 14.05
N GLU A 391 -14.26 9.55 14.25
CA GLU A 391 -12.80 9.68 14.22
C GLU A 391 -12.23 9.83 12.81
N ILE A 392 -12.98 9.45 11.77
CA ILE A 392 -12.59 9.72 10.39
C ILE A 392 -12.99 11.16 10.07
N ARG A 393 -11.97 11.99 9.80
CA ARG A 393 -12.14 13.39 9.43
C ARG A 393 -12.56 13.53 7.97
N GLY A 394 -13.25 14.65 7.69
CA GLY A 394 -13.78 14.97 6.38
C GLY A 394 -15.28 14.69 6.24
N GLU A 395 -15.87 15.33 5.24
CA GLU A 395 -17.29 15.15 4.88
C GLU A 395 -17.50 13.97 3.92
N GLN A 396 -16.43 13.56 3.23
CA GLN A 396 -16.45 12.50 2.24
C GLN A 396 -15.31 11.51 2.49
N PHE A 397 -15.59 10.24 2.26
CA PHE A 397 -14.61 9.18 2.36
C PHE A 397 -14.55 8.42 1.05
N ALA A 398 -13.38 8.47 0.41
CA ALA A 398 -13.06 7.69 -0.76
C ALA A 398 -12.34 6.41 -0.35
N PHE A 399 -12.86 5.26 -0.77
CA PHE A 399 -12.23 3.97 -0.52
C PHE A 399 -12.25 3.05 -1.74
N THR A 400 -11.26 2.17 -1.82
CA THR A 400 -11.21 1.13 -2.86
C THR A 400 -11.94 -0.13 -2.42
N LEU A 401 -12.88 -0.59 -3.25
CA LEU A 401 -13.54 -1.89 -3.12
C LEU A 401 -13.07 -2.86 -4.22
N PRO A 402 -12.27 -3.88 -3.87
CA PRO A 402 -12.00 -4.99 -4.78
C PRO A 402 -13.14 -6.01 -4.76
N VAL A 403 -13.69 -6.27 -5.94
CA VAL A 403 -14.74 -7.26 -6.18
C VAL A 403 -14.13 -8.45 -6.92
N VAL A 404 -13.95 -9.56 -6.21
CA VAL A 404 -13.37 -10.79 -6.76
C VAL A 404 -14.48 -11.74 -7.20
N PHE A 405 -14.59 -12.00 -8.50
CA PHE A 405 -15.52 -12.97 -9.08
C PHE A 405 -14.79 -14.30 -9.30
N GLN A 406 -14.94 -15.24 -8.38
CA GLN A 406 -14.42 -16.60 -8.48
C GLN A 406 -15.56 -17.60 -8.33
N LEU A 407 -15.56 -18.63 -9.17
CA LEU A 407 -16.50 -19.74 -9.04
C LEU A 407 -15.89 -20.75 -8.06
N ARG A 408 -16.67 -21.13 -7.05
CA ARG A 408 -16.28 -22.26 -6.20
C ARG A 408 -16.45 -23.53 -7.02
N GLU A 409 -15.37 -24.28 -7.22
CA GLU A 409 -15.49 -25.63 -7.77
C GLU A 409 -16.39 -26.45 -6.84
N SER A 410 -17.60 -26.77 -7.30
CA SER A 410 -18.39 -27.78 -6.62
C SER A 410 -17.65 -29.10 -6.76
N LYS A 411 -17.08 -29.62 -5.67
CA LYS A 411 -16.59 -31.00 -5.63
C LYS A 411 -17.71 -31.89 -6.17
N LYS A 412 -17.53 -32.46 -7.36
CA LYS A 412 -18.35 -33.57 -7.83
C LYS A 412 -18.22 -34.66 -6.76
N LYS A 413 -19.34 -34.97 -6.11
CA LYS A 413 -19.46 -36.13 -5.23
C LYS A 413 -19.45 -37.40 -6.06
#